data_AF-A0A9Q0TXB2-F1
#
_entry.id   AF-A0A9Q0TXB2-F1
#
_cell.length_a   1.000
_cell.length_b   1.000
_cell.length_c   1.000
_cell.angle_alpha   90.00
_cell.angle_beta   90.00
_cell.angle_gamma   90.00
#
_symmetry.space_group_name_H-M   'P 1'
#
loop_
_entity.id
_entity.type
_entity.pdbx_description
1 polymer ?
#
loop_
_entity_poly.entity_id
_entity_poly.type
_entity_poly.pdbx_seq_one_letter_code
_entity_poly.pdbx_strand_id
1 'polypeptide(L)'
;MDFFHKAKAVRLRSHHDKYLLADDDEESVNQDRDGSSKNAKWIVELVPGSDFIIRLKSCYGKYLTASNQPFLLGMTGRKVLQTLPRRLDSSVEWEPTREGGQMKLKTRYGNFLR
;
A
#
# COMPACT_ATOMS: atom_id res chain seq x y z
N MET A 1 17.00 -4.36 2.51
CA MET A 1 15.91 -3.60 1.85
C MET A 1 15.81 -3.93 0.36
N ASP A 2 16.56 -4.93 -0.13
CA ASP A 2 16.72 -5.25 -1.56
C ASP A 2 15.50 -5.87 -2.26
N PHE A 3 14.47 -6.24 -1.51
CA PHE A 3 13.30 -6.92 -2.06
C PHE A 3 12.52 -6.03 -3.03
N PHE A 4 12.32 -4.76 -2.67
CA PHE A 4 11.61 -3.78 -3.50
C PHE A 4 12.49 -3.15 -4.58
N HIS A 5 13.80 -3.12 -4.38
CA HIS A 5 14.75 -2.63 -5.39
C HIS A 5 14.82 -3.55 -6.62
N LYS A 6 14.56 -4.85 -6.45
CA LYS A 6 14.53 -5.83 -7.57
C LYS A 6 13.14 -6.03 -8.17
N ALA A 7 12.08 -5.77 -7.41
CA ALA A 7 10.71 -6.05 -7.82
C ALA A 7 10.05 -4.83 -8.48
N LYS A 8 9.75 -4.93 -9.78
CA LYS A 8 8.97 -3.89 -10.50
C LYS A 8 7.52 -3.77 -10.02
N ALA A 9 6.98 -4.86 -9.46
CA ALA A 9 5.63 -4.90 -8.93
C ALA A 9 5.52 -5.98 -7.84
N VAL A 10 4.58 -5.79 -6.92
CA VAL A 10 4.29 -6.71 -5.82
C VAL A 10 2.80 -6.99 -5.70
N ARG A 11 2.49 -8.03 -4.93
CA ARG A 11 1.14 -8.31 -4.41
C ARG A 11 1.26 -8.35 -2.90
N LEU A 12 0.47 -7.55 -2.21
CA LEU A 12 0.49 -7.48 -0.75
C LEU A 12 -0.49 -8.51 -0.20
N ARG A 13 0.03 -9.57 0.43
CA ARG A 13 -0.78 -10.62 1.06
C ARG A 13 -0.81 -10.44 2.57
N SER A 14 -2.00 -10.38 3.15
CA SER A 14 -2.20 -10.32 4.59
C SER A 14 -1.99 -11.69 5.25
N HIS A 15 -2.01 -11.72 6.59
CA HIS A 15 -1.95 -12.97 7.36
C HIS A 15 -3.17 -13.89 7.13
N HIS A 16 -4.29 -13.34 6.63
CA HIS A 16 -5.50 -14.12 6.33
C HIS A 16 -5.53 -14.65 4.89
N ASP A 17 -4.36 -14.71 4.23
CA ASP A 17 -4.21 -15.13 2.84
C ASP A 17 -5.10 -14.34 1.85
N LYS A 18 -5.36 -13.06 2.18
CA LYS A 18 -6.03 -12.12 1.28
C LYS A 18 -5.03 -11.13 0.70
N TYR A 19 -5.19 -10.81 -0.57
CA TYR A 19 -4.42 -9.80 -1.27
C TYR A 19 -5.09 -8.43 -1.13
N LEU A 20 -4.29 -7.37 -1.10
CA LEU A 20 -4.79 -6.00 -1.21
C LEU A 20 -5.08 -5.67 -2.68
N LEU A 21 -6.34 -5.36 -2.98
CA LEU A 21 -6.81 -5.02 -4.32
C LEU A 21 -7.19 -3.54 -4.38
N ALA A 22 -6.85 -2.89 -5.49
CA ALA A 22 -7.43 -1.62 -5.86
C ALA A 22 -8.88 -1.85 -6.33
N ASP A 23 -9.86 -1.20 -5.70
CA ASP A 23 -11.26 -1.35 -6.08
C ASP A 23 -11.59 -0.58 -7.37
N ASP A 24 -12.66 -0.98 -8.04
CA ASP A 24 -13.12 -0.44 -9.33
C ASP A 24 -13.78 0.94 -9.18
N ASP A 25 -14.12 1.35 -7.95
CA ASP A 25 -14.50 2.74 -7.63
C ASP A 25 -13.32 3.72 -7.76
N GLU A 26 -12.11 3.19 -7.96
CA GLU A 26 -10.84 3.89 -8.02
C GLU A 26 -10.56 4.82 -6.82
N GLU A 27 -11.18 4.60 -5.67
CA GLU A 27 -10.99 5.37 -4.45
C GLU A 27 -10.62 4.46 -3.29
N SER A 28 -11.31 3.32 -3.16
CA SER A 28 -11.12 2.38 -2.09
C SER A 28 -10.19 1.23 -2.46
N VAL A 29 -9.80 0.47 -1.43
CA VAL A 29 -9.04 -0.76 -1.57
C VAL A 29 -9.78 -1.85 -0.81
N ASN A 30 -9.77 -3.06 -1.36
CA ASN A 30 -10.42 -4.23 -0.79
C ASN A 30 -9.44 -5.37 -0.54
N GLN A 31 -9.90 -6.42 0.12
CA GLN A 31 -9.11 -7.62 0.33
C GLN A 31 -9.85 -8.86 -0.19
N ASP A 32 -9.21 -9.59 -1.12
CA ASP A 32 -9.76 -10.81 -1.72
C ASP A 32 -8.71 -11.94 -1.74
N ARG A 33 -9.15 -13.20 -1.83
CA ARG A 33 -8.24 -14.36 -1.95
C ARG A 33 -7.67 -14.49 -3.36
N ASP A 34 -8.32 -13.94 -4.38
CA ASP A 34 -7.82 -13.95 -5.75
C ASP A 34 -6.74 -12.88 -5.96
N GLY A 35 -5.49 -13.30 -5.84
CA GLY A 35 -4.33 -12.47 -6.15
C GLY A 35 -4.00 -12.41 -7.65
N SER A 36 -4.67 -13.17 -8.52
CA SER A 36 -4.32 -13.23 -9.95
C SER A 36 -4.76 -11.97 -10.70
N SER A 37 -5.80 -11.30 -10.22
CA SER A 37 -6.34 -10.06 -10.78
C SER A 37 -5.29 -8.96 -10.94
N LYS A 38 -5.46 -8.14 -11.99
CA LYS A 38 -4.67 -6.92 -12.21
C LYS A 38 -4.79 -5.95 -11.04
N ASN A 39 -5.94 -5.94 -10.36
CA ASN A 39 -6.24 -5.08 -9.22
C ASN A 39 -5.36 -5.40 -8.00
N ALA A 40 -4.86 -6.63 -7.89
CA ALA A 40 -3.96 -7.04 -6.83
C ALA A 40 -2.48 -6.66 -7.09
N LYS A 41 -2.16 -6.19 -8.31
CA LYS A 41 -0.79 -5.84 -8.70
C LYS A 41 -0.51 -4.36 -8.40
N TRP A 42 0.47 -4.14 -7.54
CA TRP A 42 0.96 -2.81 -7.18
C TRP A 42 2.35 -2.60 -7.76
N ILE A 43 2.50 -1.60 -8.63
CA ILE A 43 3.79 -1.21 -9.19
C ILE A 43 4.58 -0.49 -8.10
N VAL A 44 5.84 -0.85 -7.95
CA VAL A 44 6.74 -0.25 -6.97
C VAL A 44 7.48 0.90 -7.65
N GLU A 45 7.29 2.11 -7.12
CA GLU A 45 8.05 3.29 -7.54
C GLU A 45 8.95 3.74 -6.39
N LEU A 46 10.25 3.85 -6.64
CA LEU A 46 11.21 4.36 -5.67
C LEU A 46 11.11 5.88 -5.59
N VAL A 47 11.23 6.45 -4.39
CA VAL A 47 11.22 7.91 -4.21
C VAL A 47 12.62 8.46 -4.48
N PRO A 48 12.77 9.44 -5.40
CA PRO A 48 14.07 10.08 -5.64
C PRO A 48 14.65 10.66 -4.35
N GLY A 49 15.91 10.32 -4.05
CA GLY A 49 16.59 10.78 -2.83
C GLY A 49 16.31 9.93 -1.58
N SER A 50 15.61 8.80 -1.69
CA SER A 50 15.48 7.83 -0.60
C SER A 50 15.50 6.38 -1.08
N ASP A 51 16.40 5.58 -0.50
CA ASP A 51 16.50 4.14 -0.81
C ASP A 51 15.55 3.26 0.03
N PHE A 52 14.83 3.87 0.97
CA PHE A 52 14.01 3.17 1.96
C PHE A 52 12.51 3.47 1.84
N ILE A 53 12.15 4.45 1.01
CA ILE A 53 10.77 4.87 0.80
C ILE A 53 10.32 4.47 -0.59
N ILE A 54 9.15 3.84 -0.64
CA ILE A 54 8.50 3.43 -1.88
C ILE A 54 7.11 4.06 -2.00
N ARG A 55 6.61 4.12 -3.22
CA ARG A 55 5.22 4.37 -3.56
C ARG A 55 4.66 3.14 -4.26
N LEU A 56 3.41 2.83 -3.99
CA LEU A 56 2.74 1.67 -4.56
C LEU A 56 1.62 2.14 -5.45
N LYS A 57 1.73 1.88 -6.75
CA LYS A 57 0.79 2.37 -7.75
C LYS A 57 -0.14 1.25 -8.22
N SER A 58 -1.44 1.51 -8.16
CA SER A 58 -2.49 0.59 -8.60
C SER A 58 -2.55 0.48 -10.13
N CYS A 59 -3.33 -0.48 -10.62
CA CYS A 59 -3.66 -0.59 -12.04
C CYS A 59 -4.40 0.62 -12.61
N TYR A 60 -4.98 1.47 -11.76
CA TYR A 60 -5.67 2.71 -12.12
C TYR A 60 -4.74 3.93 -12.16
N GLY A 61 -3.43 3.74 -11.94
CA GLY A 61 -2.46 4.83 -11.91
C GLY A 61 -2.52 5.70 -10.65
N LYS A 62 -3.28 5.27 -9.63
CA LYS A 62 -3.39 5.90 -8.31
C LYS A 62 -2.41 5.26 -7.34
N TYR A 63 -2.11 5.94 -6.24
CA TYR A 63 -1.17 5.45 -5.23
C TYR A 63 -1.90 4.93 -4.01
N LEU A 64 -1.33 3.91 -3.38
CA LEU A 64 -1.76 3.47 -2.06
C LEU A 64 -1.51 4.60 -1.05
N THR A 65 -2.57 5.11 -0.45
CA THR A 65 -2.55 6.34 0.34
C THR A 65 -3.01 6.08 1.76
N ALA A 66 -2.17 6.45 2.73
CA ALA A 66 -2.55 6.49 4.13
C ALA A 66 -3.56 7.63 4.36
N SER A 67 -4.79 7.28 4.73
CA SER A 67 -5.84 8.25 5.04
C SER A 67 -5.93 8.49 6.55
N ASN A 68 -6.54 9.61 6.93
CA ASN A 68 -6.96 9.89 8.31
C ASN A 68 -8.43 9.52 8.56
N GLN A 69 -9.10 8.93 7.57
CA GLN A 69 -10.47 8.46 7.72
C GLN A 69 -10.50 7.31 8.75
N PRO A 70 -11.30 7.44 9.82
CA PRO A 70 -11.51 6.34 10.75
C PRO A 70 -12.27 5.21 10.05
N PHE A 71 -12.07 3.97 10.49
CA PHE A 71 -13.01 2.92 10.18
C PHE A 71 -14.35 3.17 10.89
N LEU A 72 -15.45 2.80 10.24
CA LEU A 72 -16.77 2.82 10.86
C LEU A 72 -16.88 1.65 11.86
N LEU A 73 -17.65 1.86 12.94
CA LEU A 73 -18.12 0.84 13.89
C LEU A 73 -17.02 -0.07 14.50
N GLY A 74 -16.44 0.35 15.63
CA GLY A 74 -15.69 -0.54 16.55
C GLY A 74 -14.34 -1.08 16.04
N MET A 75 -14.01 -0.89 14.77
CA MET A 75 -12.68 -1.22 14.22
C MET A 75 -11.67 -0.13 14.57
N THR A 76 -10.51 -0.54 15.09
CA THR A 76 -9.38 0.35 15.34
C THR A 76 -8.50 0.45 14.11
N GLY A 77 -8.06 1.65 13.77
CA GLY A 77 -7.19 1.90 12.61
C GLY A 77 -7.70 3.01 11.71
N ARG A 78 -6.91 3.32 10.69
CA ARG A 78 -7.24 4.30 9.67
C ARG A 78 -7.42 3.59 8.34
N LYS A 79 -8.38 4.05 7.54
CA LYS A 79 -8.61 3.52 6.21
C LYS A 79 -7.39 3.78 5.32
N VAL A 80 -7.14 2.88 4.40
CA VAL A 80 -6.20 3.09 3.30
C VAL A 80 -7.01 3.24 2.03
N LEU A 81 -6.59 4.17 1.18
CA LEU A 81 -7.29 4.53 -0.06
C LEU A 81 -6.34 4.35 -1.24
N GLN A 82 -6.87 4.48 -2.44
CA GLN A 82 -6.08 4.77 -3.62
C GLN A 82 -6.39 6.19 -4.10
N THR A 83 -5.39 7.06 -4.16
CA THR A 83 -5.59 8.45 -4.59
C THR A 83 -4.48 8.92 -5.51
N LEU A 84 -4.75 9.98 -6.28
CA LEU A 84 -3.73 10.67 -7.06
C LEU A 84 -3.69 12.13 -6.60
N PRO A 85 -2.89 12.45 -5.56
CA PRO A 85 -2.80 13.83 -5.09
C PRO A 85 -2.11 14.71 -6.15
N ARG A 86 -2.46 16.01 -6.19
CA ARG A 86 -1.86 16.98 -7.13
C ARG A 86 -0.33 17.03 -7.03
N ARG A 87 0.21 16.77 -5.84
CA ARG A 87 1.62 16.58 -5.56
C ARG A 87 1.77 15.32 -4.73
N LEU A 88 2.73 14.47 -5.09
CA LEU A 88 3.03 13.26 -4.32
C LEU A 88 3.67 13.69 -3.00
N ASP A 89 2.94 13.50 -1.90
CA ASP A 89 3.35 13.88 -0.55
C ASP A 89 3.61 12.64 0.33
N SER A 90 3.81 12.87 1.62
CA SER A 90 4.11 11.79 2.58
C SER A 90 2.97 10.80 2.78
N SER A 91 1.74 11.09 2.31
CA SER A 91 0.59 10.18 2.47
C SER A 91 0.66 8.97 1.54
N VAL A 92 1.38 9.08 0.42
CA VAL A 92 1.59 7.99 -0.56
C VAL A 92 2.92 7.26 -0.37
N GLU A 93 3.69 7.66 0.64
CA GLU A 93 5.04 7.18 0.91
C GLU A 93 5.04 6.12 2.02
N TRP A 94 5.63 4.97 1.70
CA TRP A 94 5.69 3.82 2.57
C TRP A 94 7.13 3.39 2.79
N GLU A 95 7.49 3.18 4.05
CA GLU A 95 8.74 2.57 4.47
C GLU A 95 8.50 1.07 4.70
N PRO A 96 9.10 0.20 3.87
CA PRO A 96 8.96 -1.23 4.06
C PRO A 96 9.85 -1.72 5.19
N THR A 97 9.26 -2.21 6.27
CA THR A 97 9.98 -2.72 7.44
C THR A 97 9.81 -4.24 7.53
N ARG A 98 10.89 -4.95 7.90
CA ARG A 98 10.81 -6.38 8.19
C ARG A 98 10.62 -6.55 9.69
N GLU A 99 9.55 -7.23 10.08
CA GLU A 99 9.29 -7.58 11.47
C GLU A 99 9.05 -9.08 11.54
N GLY A 100 10.04 -9.80 12.08
CA GLY A 100 10.08 -11.26 12.01
C GLY A 100 10.14 -11.77 10.57
N GLY A 101 9.25 -12.71 10.23
CA GLY A 101 9.13 -13.28 8.89
C GLY A 101 8.23 -12.49 7.93
N GLN A 102 7.63 -11.38 8.38
CA GLN A 102 6.67 -10.61 7.60
C GLN A 102 7.19 -9.23 7.25
N MET A 103 6.62 -8.66 6.20
CA MET A 103 6.92 -7.31 5.75
C MET A 103 5.75 -6.40 6.07
N LYS A 104 6.02 -5.30 6.77
CA LYS A 104 5.03 -4.28 7.12
C LYS A 104 5.35 -3.00 6.39
N LEU A 105 4.32 -2.29 5.93
CA LEU A 105 4.46 -0.97 5.33
C LEU A 105 4.15 0.07 6.39
N LYS A 106 5.10 0.97 6.64
CA LYS A 106 5.03 1.99 7.66
C LYS A 106 4.98 3.36 7.01
N THR A 107 4.09 4.22 7.49
CA THR A 107 4.04 5.63 7.09
C THR A 107 5.17 6.40 7.77
N ARG A 108 5.54 7.56 7.22
CA ARG A 108 6.53 8.47 7.84
C ARG A 108 6.22 8.82 9.30
N TYR A 109 4.95 8.80 9.69
CA TYR A 109 4.46 9.13 11.03
C TYR A 109 4.39 7.94 11.99
N GLY A 110 4.88 6.76 11.59
CA GLY A 110 4.94 5.59 12.47
C GLY A 110 3.75 4.65 12.43
N ASN A 111 2.70 4.97 11.64
CA ASN A 111 1.53 4.10 11.50
C ASN A 111 1.80 3.00 10.49
N PHE A 112 1.28 1.80 10.74
CA PHE A 112 1.42 0.65 9.84
C PHE A 112 0.16 0.44 9.01
N LEU A 113 0.34 -0.03 7.78
CA LEU A 113 -0.73 -0.65 6.99
C LEU A 113 -1.26 -1.88 7.75
N ARG A 114 -2.59 -1.98 7.87
CA ARG A 114 -3.29 -3.07 8.57
C ARG A 114 -4.40 -3.63 7.70
#